data_AF-A0A8B9J341-F1
#
_entry.id   AF-A0A8B9J341-F1
#
_cell.length_a   1.000
_cell.length_b   1.000
_cell.length_c   1.000
_cell.angle_alpha   90.00
_cell.angle_beta   90.00
_cell.angle_gamma   90.00
#
_symmetry.space_group_name_H-M   'P 1'
#
loop_
_entity.id
_entity.type
_entity.pdbx_description
1 polymer ?
#
loop_
_entity_poly.entity_id
_entity_poly.type
_entity_poly.pdbx_seq_one_letter_code
_entity_poly.pdbx_strand_id
1 'polypeptide(L)'
;MAAMARPTIVPMRVRVTVPEAFMVLHLRMKIVEEQTSALVRDLEELGIDGQSLEHFHSETSETPAHHPAISPVQARVAFVGENTLWKNCEMLVNRMCRLESVVQTLKSNIFRLQAEKELNSKHTAQWEQCLNALHEEHLQEMKTVQQEAMKLHQQLSDMKEAEEKAKEVQRPSTALEITTSSKMDVVAAAEKLRNTKQKINCRLQEVSTGASSAVGD
;
A
#
# COMPACT_ATOMS: atom_id res chain seq x y z
N MET A 1 21.22 54.96 2.59
CA MET A 1 21.05 53.94 1.53
C MET A 1 20.62 54.66 0.26
N ALA A 2 21.49 54.72 -0.75
CA ALA A 2 21.20 55.36 -2.03
C ALA A 2 20.34 54.43 -2.89
N ALA A 3 19.20 54.91 -3.37
CA ALA A 3 18.36 54.20 -4.32
C ALA A 3 19.05 54.18 -5.69
N MET A 4 19.57 53.01 -6.09
CA MET A 4 20.09 52.78 -7.44
C MET A 4 18.91 52.71 -8.40
N ALA A 5 18.62 53.82 -9.08
CA ALA A 5 17.66 53.85 -10.18
C ALA A 5 18.20 52.99 -11.33
N ARG A 6 17.44 51.95 -11.71
CA ARG A 6 17.76 51.09 -12.85
C ARG A 6 17.76 51.94 -14.14
N PRO A 7 18.71 51.72 -15.08
CA PRO A 7 18.74 52.46 -16.34
C PRO A 7 17.43 52.26 -17.11
N THR A 8 16.74 53.35 -17.42
CA THR A 8 15.57 53.32 -18.31
C THR A 8 16.04 52.93 -19.71
N ILE A 9 15.61 51.76 -20.18
CA ILE A 9 15.86 51.32 -21.55
C ILE A 9 15.16 52.31 -22.49
N VAL A 10 15.95 53.09 -23.22
CA VAL A 10 15.44 54.04 -24.21
C VAL A 10 14.89 53.23 -25.39
N PRO A 11 13.65 53.49 -25.86
CA PRO A 11 13.12 52.79 -27.02
C PRO A 11 14.01 53.02 -28.24
N MET A 12 14.65 51.96 -28.71
CA MET A 12 15.44 51.99 -29.94
C MET A 12 14.49 52.27 -31.11
N ARG A 13 14.62 53.45 -31.74
CA ARG A 13 13.89 53.77 -32.97
C ARG A 13 14.53 53.03 -34.12
N VAL A 14 14.09 51.80 -34.35
CA VAL A 14 14.36 51.10 -35.60
C VAL A 14 13.46 51.74 -36.67
N ARG A 15 14.04 52.37 -37.70
CA ARG A 15 13.29 52.77 -38.89
C ARG A 15 12.96 51.51 -39.68
N VAL A 16 12.00 50.73 -39.19
CA VAL A 16 11.42 49.63 -39.95
C VAL A 16 10.53 50.28 -41.00
N THR A 17 10.94 50.23 -42.26
CA THR A 17 10.06 50.58 -43.37
C THR A 17 8.87 49.62 -43.35
N VAL A 18 7.70 50.11 -43.75
CA VAL A 18 6.42 49.37 -43.65
C VAL A 18 6.50 47.92 -44.18
N PRO A 19 7.18 47.63 -45.31
CA PRO A 19 7.32 46.26 -45.82
C PRO A 19 7.99 45.29 -44.85
N GLU A 20 9.03 45.72 -44.15
CA GLU A 20 9.82 44.89 -43.25
C GLU A 20 9.04 44.54 -41.97
N ALA A 21 8.20 45.44 -41.47
CA ALA A 21 7.34 45.18 -40.31
C ALA A 21 6.28 44.10 -40.64
N PHE A 22 5.72 44.15 -41.85
CA PHE A 22 4.79 43.13 -42.33
C PHE A 22 5.47 41.77 -42.53
N MET A 23 6.70 41.75 -43.06
CA MET A 23 7.47 40.50 -43.18
C MET A 23 7.73 39.85 -41.82
N VAL A 24 8.11 40.63 -40.81
CA VAL A 24 8.34 40.12 -39.45
C VAL A 24 7.03 39.58 -38.84
N LEU A 25 5.92 40.30 -39.00
CA LEU A 25 4.62 39.85 -38.52
C LEU A 25 4.19 38.54 -39.19
N HIS A 26 4.32 38.46 -40.52
CA HIS A 26 4.02 37.26 -41.28
C HIS A 26 4.87 36.06 -40.82
N LEU A 27 6.18 36.27 -40.62
CA LEU A 27 7.07 35.23 -40.12
C LEU A 27 6.68 34.75 -38.72
N ARG A 28 6.36 35.65 -37.79
CA ARG A 28 5.92 35.29 -36.43
C ARG A 28 4.59 34.54 -36.44
N MET A 29 3.67 34.94 -37.32
CA MET A 29 2.39 34.25 -37.51
C MET A 29 2.61 32.81 -37.95
N LYS A 30 3.46 32.60 -38.95
CA LYS A 30 3.83 31.27 -39.44
C LYS A 30 4.46 30.41 -38.33
N ILE A 31 5.38 30.97 -37.54
CA ILE A 31 6.01 30.26 -36.41
C ILE A 31 4.95 29.82 -35.40
N VAL A 32 3.99 30.67 -35.06
CA VAL A 32 2.93 30.32 -34.12
C VAL A 32 1.97 29.29 -34.68
N GLU A 33 1.66 29.33 -35.98
CA GLU A 33 0.88 28.27 -36.64
C GLU A 33 1.60 26.93 -36.50
N GLU A 34 2.89 26.88 -36.85
CA GLU A 34 3.71 25.67 -36.74
C GLU A 34 3.81 25.17 -35.28
N GLN A 35 4.02 26.08 -34.33
CA GLN A 35 4.06 25.75 -32.90
C GLN A 35 2.71 25.26 -32.39
N THR A 36 1.61 25.85 -32.84
CA THR A 36 0.26 25.43 -32.46
C THR A 36 -0.03 24.04 -33.01
N SER A 37 0.30 23.76 -34.27
CA SER A 37 0.18 22.42 -34.85
C SER A 37 1.04 21.39 -34.12
N ALA A 38 2.25 21.76 -33.68
CA ALA A 38 3.08 20.88 -32.86
C ALA A 38 2.43 20.59 -31.50
N LEU A 39 1.92 21.61 -30.81
CA LEU A 39 1.23 21.44 -29.52
C LEU A 39 0.00 20.54 -29.65
N VAL A 40 -0.75 20.63 -30.74
CA VAL A 40 -1.90 19.75 -30.99
C VAL A 40 -1.45 18.28 -31.03
N ARG A 41 -0.36 17.96 -31.73
CA ARG A 41 0.19 16.60 -31.75
C ARG A 41 0.66 16.14 -30.36
N ASP A 42 1.28 17.04 -29.59
CA ASP A 42 1.71 16.72 -28.22
C ASP A 42 0.51 16.42 -27.30
N LEU A 43 -0.62 17.10 -27.50
CA LEU A 43 -1.88 16.83 -26.79
C LEU A 43 -2.50 15.49 -27.23
N GLU A 44 -2.44 15.16 -28.52
CA GLU A 44 -2.90 13.86 -29.04
C GLU A 44 -2.08 12.70 -28.45
N GLU A 45 -0.76 12.86 -28.29
CA GLU A 45 0.11 11.87 -27.62
C GLU A 45 -0.25 11.69 -26.13
N LEU A 46 -0.77 12.76 -25.50
CA LEU A 46 -1.33 12.70 -24.15
C LEU A 46 -2.74 12.09 -24.11
N GLY A 47 -3.32 11.72 -25.26
CA GLY A 47 -4.62 11.08 -25.39
C GLY A 47 -5.81 12.05 -25.45
N ILE A 48 -5.55 13.34 -25.70
CA ILE A 48 -6.60 14.36 -25.86
C ILE A 48 -6.92 14.45 -27.36
N ASP A 49 -8.11 13.98 -27.77
CA ASP A 49 -8.55 14.02 -29.16
C ASP A 49 -8.79 15.46 -29.64
N GLY A 50 -8.26 15.80 -30.82
CA GLY A 50 -8.41 17.11 -31.46
C GLY A 50 -9.86 17.49 -31.75
N GLN A 51 -10.77 16.50 -31.88
CA GLN A 51 -12.21 16.74 -32.06
C GLN A 51 -12.90 17.30 -30.80
N SER A 52 -12.34 17.07 -29.61
CA SER A 52 -12.86 17.66 -28.36
C SER A 52 -12.55 19.16 -28.25
N LEU A 53 -11.59 19.67 -29.03
CA LEU A 53 -11.19 21.07 -29.00
C LEU A 53 -12.21 22.00 -29.70
N GLU A 54 -13.02 21.46 -30.62
CA GLU A 54 -14.11 22.20 -31.29
C GLU A 54 -15.23 22.62 -30.31
N HIS A 55 -15.32 22.00 -29.12
CA HIS A 55 -16.31 22.36 -28.11
C HIS A 55 -15.90 23.56 -27.23
N PHE A 56 -14.69 24.10 -27.37
CA PHE A 56 -14.33 25.38 -26.75
C PHE A 56 -14.83 26.55 -27.59
N HIS A 57 -16.16 26.64 -27.75
CA HIS A 57 -16.78 27.93 -28.05
C HIS A 57 -16.56 28.83 -26.83
N SER A 58 -15.56 29.70 -26.93
CA SER A 58 -15.34 30.76 -25.97
C SER A 58 -16.57 31.67 -26.01
N GLU A 59 -17.49 31.51 -25.06
CA GLU A 59 -18.41 32.59 -24.71
C GLU A 59 -17.55 33.78 -24.30
N THR A 60 -17.51 34.79 -25.17
CA THR A 60 -16.92 36.09 -24.87
C THR A 60 -17.71 36.74 -23.73
N SER A 61 -17.39 36.38 -22.50
CA SER A 61 -17.87 37.05 -21.30
C SER A 61 -16.91 38.21 -20.96
N GLU A 62 -17.36 39.39 -21.38
CA GLU A 62 -17.28 40.70 -20.75
C GLU A 62 -15.94 41.29 -20.24
N THR A 63 -15.67 42.47 -20.83
CA THR A 63 -14.94 43.65 -20.32
C THR A 63 -13.42 43.55 -20.16
N PRO A 64 -12.61 44.06 -21.11
CA PRO A 64 -11.19 44.23 -20.88
C PRO A 64 -10.97 45.44 -19.98
N ALA A 65 -10.44 45.21 -18.78
CA ALA A 65 -9.81 46.25 -17.98
C ALA A 65 -8.75 46.96 -18.83
N HIS A 66 -8.99 48.23 -19.14
CA HIS A 66 -8.12 49.09 -19.92
C HIS A 66 -6.79 49.30 -19.18
N HIS A 67 -5.80 48.46 -19.44
CA HIS A 67 -4.41 48.85 -19.26
C HIS A 67 -3.98 49.65 -20.50
N PRO A 68 -3.38 50.85 -20.34
CA PRO A 68 -2.94 51.63 -21.48
C PRO A 68 -1.87 50.85 -22.21
N ALA A 69 -2.21 50.35 -23.41
CA ALA A 69 -1.28 49.68 -24.28
C ALA A 69 -0.11 50.63 -24.56
N ILE A 70 1.11 50.15 -24.31
CA ILE A 70 2.32 50.88 -24.66
C ILE A 70 2.40 50.89 -26.19
N SER A 71 2.02 52.02 -26.78
CA SER A 71 1.98 52.25 -28.21
C SER A 71 3.37 52.04 -28.82
N PRO A 72 3.55 51.16 -29.82
CA PRO A 72 4.80 51.06 -30.53
C PRO A 72 5.01 52.33 -31.37
N VAL A 73 5.74 53.26 -30.78
CA VAL A 73 6.69 54.21 -31.39
C VAL A 73 6.47 54.49 -32.88
N GLN A 74 5.80 55.62 -33.16
CA GLN A 74 6.00 56.49 -34.32
C GLN A 74 6.14 55.88 -35.74
N ALA A 75 5.52 54.74 -36.03
CA ALA A 75 5.30 54.27 -37.41
C ALA A 75 4.20 55.07 -38.16
N ARG A 76 3.65 56.11 -37.52
CA ARG A 76 2.60 56.99 -38.07
C ARG A 76 3.03 57.74 -39.35
N VAL A 77 4.31 57.87 -39.64
CA VAL A 77 4.80 58.68 -40.77
C VAL A 77 4.61 57.96 -42.12
N ALA A 78 4.54 56.62 -42.13
CA ALA A 78 4.45 55.86 -43.38
C ALA A 78 3.01 55.56 -43.84
N PHE A 79 2.01 55.89 -43.02
CA PHE A 79 0.58 55.70 -43.31
C PHE A 79 -0.14 57.05 -43.19
N VAL A 80 0.08 57.96 -44.14
CA VAL A 80 -0.70 59.20 -44.24
C VAL A 80 -1.87 58.95 -45.19
N GLY A 81 -3.06 58.77 -44.63
CA GLY A 81 -4.29 58.38 -45.32
C GLY A 81 -5.22 57.59 -44.39
N GLU A 82 -6.47 57.36 -44.80
CA GLU A 82 -7.57 56.81 -43.97
C GLU A 82 -7.10 55.75 -42.96
N ASN A 83 -7.41 56.02 -41.69
CA ASN A 83 -6.84 55.46 -40.46
C ASN A 83 -7.11 53.95 -40.25
N THR A 84 -7.55 53.23 -41.29
CA THR A 84 -8.03 51.85 -41.27
C THR A 84 -6.88 50.84 -41.35
N LEU A 85 -5.86 51.10 -42.17
CA LEU A 85 -4.71 50.18 -42.32
C LEU A 85 -3.87 50.10 -41.04
N TRP A 86 -3.60 51.23 -40.40
CA TRP A 86 -2.87 51.26 -39.12
C TRP A 86 -3.64 50.51 -38.02
N LYS A 87 -4.95 50.77 -37.89
CA LYS A 87 -5.82 50.07 -36.93
C LYS A 87 -5.85 48.55 -37.17
N ASN A 88 -5.84 48.11 -38.44
CA ASN A 88 -5.76 46.69 -38.79
C ASN A 88 -4.41 46.08 -38.38
N CYS A 89 -3.30 46.78 -38.63
CA CYS A 89 -1.98 46.32 -38.20
C CYS A 89 -1.88 46.20 -36.67
N GLU A 90 -2.37 47.22 -35.96
CA GLU A 90 -2.41 47.25 -34.50
C GLU A 90 -3.28 46.10 -33.94
N MET A 91 -4.43 45.83 -34.56
CA MET A 91 -5.29 44.69 -34.21
C MET A 91 -4.58 43.35 -34.43
N LEU A 92 -3.91 43.18 -35.58
CA LEU A 92 -3.18 41.94 -35.90
C LEU A 92 -2.03 41.69 -34.93
N VAL A 93 -1.23 42.71 -34.61
CA VAL A 93 -0.14 42.59 -33.63
C VAL A 93 -0.69 42.25 -32.24
N ASN A 94 -1.77 42.88 -31.80
CA ASN A 94 -2.40 42.57 -30.51
C ASN A 94 -2.93 41.13 -30.47
N ARG A 95 -3.55 40.65 -31.56
CA ARG A 95 -4.00 39.25 -31.68
C ARG A 95 -2.81 38.29 -31.66
N MET A 96 -1.74 38.63 -32.36
CA MET A 96 -0.50 37.84 -32.41
C MET A 96 0.11 37.66 -31.02
N CYS A 97 0.27 38.75 -30.27
CA CYS A 97 0.82 38.70 -28.92
C CYS A 97 -0.04 37.84 -27.97
N ARG A 98 -1.37 37.93 -28.09
CA ARG A 98 -2.29 37.07 -27.32
C ARG A 98 -2.11 35.60 -27.67
N LEU A 99 -2.04 35.27 -28.96
CA LEU A 99 -1.81 33.90 -29.41
C LEU A 99 -0.47 33.35 -28.94
N GLU A 100 0.61 34.14 -29.04
CA GLU A 100 1.92 33.74 -28.51
C GLU A 100 1.86 33.46 -27.00
N SER A 101 1.18 34.32 -26.23
CA SER A 101 1.01 34.10 -24.78
C SER A 101 0.25 32.80 -24.49
N VAL A 102 -0.81 32.52 -25.25
CA VAL A 102 -1.59 31.28 -25.12
C VAL A 102 -0.71 30.07 -25.47
N VAL A 103 0.02 30.11 -26.58
CA VAL A 103 0.95 29.04 -26.99
C VAL A 103 2.01 28.76 -25.93
N GLN A 104 2.63 29.79 -25.36
CA GLN A 104 3.62 29.60 -24.29
C GLN A 104 2.99 28.99 -23.03
N THR A 105 1.76 29.40 -22.69
CA THR A 105 1.02 28.86 -21.54
C THR A 105 0.69 27.38 -21.76
N LEU A 106 0.17 27.04 -22.94
CA LEU A 106 -0.14 25.66 -23.32
C LEU A 106 1.10 24.77 -23.30
N LYS A 107 2.22 25.26 -23.84
CA LYS A 107 3.50 24.56 -23.80
C LYS A 107 3.93 24.22 -22.36
N SER A 108 3.84 25.19 -21.44
CA SER A 108 4.15 24.95 -20.02
C SER A 108 3.20 23.93 -19.38
N ASN A 109 1.91 23.97 -19.72
CA ASN A 109 0.93 23.04 -19.19
C ASN A 109 1.17 21.61 -19.69
N ILE A 110 1.52 21.44 -20.96
CA ILE A 110 1.84 20.13 -21.55
C ILE A 110 3.05 19.51 -20.84
N PHE A 111 4.13 20.27 -20.64
CA PHE A 111 5.29 19.76 -19.91
C PHE A 111 4.95 19.33 -18.48
N ARG A 112 4.09 20.11 -17.78
CA ARG A 112 3.63 19.74 -16.45
C ARG A 112 2.81 18.44 -16.47
N LEU A 113 1.88 18.31 -17.41
CA LEU A 113 1.07 17.11 -17.57
C LEU A 113 1.92 15.87 -17.92
N GLN A 114 2.92 16.02 -18.78
CA GLN A 114 3.88 14.95 -19.10
C GLN A 114 4.65 14.52 -17.86
N ALA A 115 5.18 15.47 -17.08
CA ALA A 115 5.88 15.16 -15.82
C ALA A 115 4.96 14.46 -14.80
N GLU A 116 3.72 14.92 -14.64
CA GLU A 116 2.72 14.28 -13.77
C GLU A 116 2.40 12.84 -14.23
N LYS A 117 2.24 12.61 -15.54
CA LYS A 117 2.02 11.28 -16.12
C LYS A 117 3.19 10.34 -15.83
N GLU A 118 4.42 10.79 -16.01
CA GLU A 118 5.61 10.00 -15.72
C GLU A 118 5.73 9.66 -14.22
N LEU A 119 5.51 10.63 -13.33
CA LEU A 119 5.55 10.39 -11.89
C LEU A 119 4.48 9.39 -11.44
N ASN A 120 3.26 9.54 -11.94
CA ASN A 120 2.17 8.61 -11.67
C ASN A 120 2.50 7.19 -12.15
N SER A 121 3.07 7.03 -13.35
CA SER A 121 3.47 5.71 -13.86
C SER A 121 4.51 5.01 -12.96
N LYS A 122 5.52 5.75 -12.47
CA LYS A 122 6.54 5.22 -11.55
C LYS A 122 5.94 4.82 -10.22
N HIS A 123 5.05 5.65 -9.68
CA HIS A 123 4.35 5.38 -8.43
C HIS A 123 3.46 4.14 -8.55
N THR A 124 2.69 4.00 -9.64
CA THR A 124 1.89 2.80 -9.90
C THR A 124 2.74 1.54 -9.97
N ALA A 125 3.87 1.58 -10.70
CA ALA A 125 4.79 0.44 -10.77
C ALA A 125 5.38 0.07 -9.41
N GLN A 126 5.72 1.07 -8.58
CA GLN A 126 6.19 0.84 -7.21
C GLN A 126 5.11 0.19 -6.33
N TRP A 127 3.86 0.66 -6.41
CA TRP A 127 2.76 0.05 -5.65
C TRP A 127 2.49 -1.38 -6.07
N GLU A 128 2.53 -1.66 -7.38
CA GLU A 128 2.38 -3.01 -7.90
C GLU A 128 3.49 -3.93 -7.37
N GLN A 129 4.73 -3.45 -7.33
CA GLN A 129 5.85 -4.19 -6.74
C GLN A 129 5.65 -4.45 -5.23
N CYS A 130 5.23 -3.44 -4.46
CA CYS A 130 4.94 -3.59 -3.04
C CYS A 130 3.81 -4.59 -2.78
N LEU A 131 2.76 -4.55 -3.60
CA LEU A 131 1.61 -5.46 -3.48
C LEU A 131 2.00 -6.91 -3.82
N ASN A 132 2.82 -7.10 -4.85
CA ASN A 132 3.37 -8.42 -5.19
C ASN A 132 4.27 -8.97 -4.08
N ALA A 133 5.12 -8.12 -3.48
CA ALA A 133 5.96 -8.53 -2.35
C ALA A 133 5.13 -8.95 -1.13
N LEU A 134 4.10 -8.17 -0.78
CA LEU A 134 3.19 -8.49 0.32
C LEU A 134 2.40 -9.79 0.04
N HIS A 135 1.99 -10.01 -1.21
CA HIS A 135 1.29 -11.25 -1.59
C HIS A 135 2.18 -12.48 -1.45
N GLU A 136 3.44 -12.39 -1.87
CA GLU A 136 4.42 -13.47 -1.73
C GLU A 136 4.72 -13.77 -0.25
N GLU A 137 4.92 -12.72 0.57
CA GLU A 137 5.10 -12.87 2.01
C GLU A 137 3.91 -13.59 2.65
N HIS A 138 2.69 -13.15 2.32
CA HIS A 138 1.48 -13.79 2.83
C HIS A 138 1.36 -15.27 2.41
N LEU A 139 1.71 -15.60 1.17
CA LEU A 139 1.71 -16.99 0.69
C LEU A 139 2.71 -17.85 1.47
N GLN A 140 3.89 -17.30 1.75
CA GLN A 140 4.94 -17.97 2.51
C GLN A 140 4.58 -18.15 4.00
N GLU A 141 3.94 -17.15 4.60
CA GLU A 141 3.38 -17.25 5.96
C GLU A 141 2.30 -18.34 6.02
N MET A 142 1.36 -18.35 5.08
CA MET A 142 0.31 -19.36 5.01
C MET A 142 0.88 -20.78 4.89
N LYS A 143 1.92 -20.96 4.08
CA LYS A 143 2.63 -22.24 3.98
C LYS A 143 3.30 -22.64 5.29
N THR A 144 3.89 -21.68 6.01
CA THR A 144 4.53 -21.91 7.31
C THR A 144 3.50 -22.32 8.35
N VAL A 145 2.38 -21.59 8.45
CA VAL A 145 1.27 -21.89 9.35
C VAL A 145 0.68 -23.27 9.05
N GLN A 146 0.51 -23.62 7.78
CA GLN A 146 0.02 -24.94 7.39
C GLN A 146 0.97 -26.06 7.86
N GLN A 147 2.29 -25.87 7.72
CA GLN A 147 3.28 -26.84 8.19
C GLN A 147 3.29 -26.96 9.72
N GLU A 148 3.16 -25.85 10.44
CA GLU A 148 3.06 -25.86 11.90
C GLU A 148 1.79 -26.57 12.38
N ALA A 149 0.65 -26.32 11.74
CA ALA A 149 -0.60 -27.02 12.03
C ALA A 149 -0.47 -28.54 11.84
N MET A 150 0.19 -28.99 10.75
CA MET A 150 0.48 -30.41 10.53
C MET A 150 1.38 -31.00 11.62
N LYS A 151 2.43 -30.28 12.03
CA LYS A 151 3.33 -30.71 13.12
C LYS A 151 2.58 -30.83 14.44
N LEU A 152 1.75 -29.85 14.79
CA LEU A 152 0.96 -29.86 16.01
C LEU A 152 -0.06 -31.00 16.03
N HIS A 153 -0.73 -31.26 14.89
CA HIS A 153 -1.61 -32.43 14.76
C HIS A 153 -0.87 -33.75 14.99
N GLN A 154 0.33 -33.90 14.43
CA GLN A 154 1.14 -35.10 14.65
C GLN A 154 1.53 -35.24 16.13
N GLN A 155 2.00 -34.17 16.76
CA GLN A 155 2.37 -34.17 18.18
C GLN A 155 1.19 -34.54 19.08
N LEU A 156 -0.01 -34.02 18.79
CA LEU A 156 -1.23 -34.38 19.53
C LEU A 156 -1.59 -35.86 19.38
N SER A 157 -1.42 -36.42 18.17
CA SER A 157 -1.63 -37.85 17.93
C SER A 157 -0.65 -38.69 18.74
N ASP A 158 0.63 -38.33 18.72
CA ASP A 158 1.70 -39.06 19.43
C ASP A 158 1.51 -38.99 20.95
N MET A 159 1.15 -37.82 21.49
CA MET A 159 0.86 -37.65 22.91
C MET A 159 -0.34 -38.50 23.35
N LYS A 160 -1.40 -38.55 22.53
CA LYS A 160 -2.57 -39.38 22.81
C LYS A 160 -2.22 -40.87 22.83
N GLU A 161 -1.38 -41.33 21.88
CA GLU A 161 -0.90 -42.71 21.86
C GLU A 161 -0.04 -43.03 23.08
N ALA A 162 0.87 -42.12 23.47
CA ALA A 162 1.70 -42.27 24.66
C ALA A 162 0.87 -42.30 25.95
N GLU A 163 -0.17 -41.47 26.04
CA GLU A 163 -1.12 -41.46 27.16
C GLU A 163 -1.87 -42.80 27.28
N GLU A 164 -2.38 -43.34 26.16
CA GLU A 164 -3.07 -44.63 26.18
C GLU A 164 -2.12 -45.79 26.56
N LYS A 165 -0.88 -45.79 26.05
CA LYS A 165 0.16 -46.75 26.47
C LYS A 165 0.46 -46.65 27.97
N ALA A 166 0.54 -45.43 28.51
CA ALA A 166 0.76 -45.23 29.94
C ALA A 166 -0.42 -45.75 30.78
N LYS A 167 -1.66 -45.51 30.35
CA LYS A 167 -2.87 -46.05 31.00
C LYS A 167 -2.93 -47.58 30.96
N GLU A 168 -2.52 -48.19 29.85
CA GLU A 168 -2.47 -49.65 29.70
C GLU A 168 -1.50 -50.31 30.68
N VAL A 169 -0.37 -49.67 31.00
CA VAL A 169 0.58 -50.15 32.03
C VAL A 169 0.10 -49.85 33.44
N GLN A 170 -0.48 -48.66 33.67
CA GLN A 170 -0.87 -48.23 35.01
C GLN A 170 -2.03 -49.06 35.57
N ARG A 171 -3.08 -49.32 34.78
CA ARG A 171 -4.27 -50.08 35.21
C ARG A 171 -3.95 -51.46 35.83
N PRO A 172 -3.22 -52.37 35.17
CA PRO A 172 -2.88 -53.67 35.75
C PRO A 172 -1.93 -53.53 36.94
N SER A 173 -1.03 -52.54 36.93
CA SER A 173 -0.14 -52.26 38.07
C SER A 173 -0.94 -51.91 39.32
N THR A 174 -1.94 -51.03 39.22
CA THR A 174 -2.81 -50.68 40.35
C THR A 174 -3.65 -51.88 40.80
N ALA A 175 -4.17 -52.69 39.87
CA ALA A 175 -4.93 -53.90 40.21
C ALA A 175 -4.07 -54.95 40.93
N LEU A 176 -2.82 -55.12 40.51
CA LEU A 176 -1.84 -56.01 41.14
C LEU A 176 -1.49 -55.55 42.55
N GLU A 177 -1.30 -54.24 42.77
CA GLU A 177 -1.01 -53.67 44.08
C GLU A 177 -2.18 -53.90 45.06
N ILE A 178 -3.42 -53.63 44.63
CA ILE A 178 -4.64 -53.91 45.42
C ILE A 178 -4.75 -55.40 45.76
N THR A 179 -4.55 -56.28 44.77
CA THR A 179 -4.63 -57.74 44.95
C THR A 179 -3.56 -58.23 45.93
N THR A 180 -2.35 -57.67 45.84
CA THR A 180 -1.23 -58.04 46.72
C THR A 180 -1.49 -57.59 48.14
N SER A 181 -1.96 -56.35 48.35
CA SER A 181 -2.35 -55.85 49.67
C SER A 181 -3.46 -56.72 50.28
N SER A 182 -4.51 -57.02 49.52
CA SER A 182 -5.61 -57.87 49.99
C SER A 182 -5.13 -59.28 50.35
N LYS A 183 -4.24 -59.88 49.55
CA LYS A 183 -3.64 -61.18 49.85
C LYS A 183 -2.81 -61.14 51.14
N MET A 184 -2.06 -60.06 51.38
CA MET A 184 -1.30 -59.88 52.63
C MET A 184 -2.24 -59.81 53.84
N ASP A 185 -3.36 -59.10 53.74
CA ASP A 185 -4.36 -59.03 54.81
C ASP A 185 -4.96 -60.41 55.13
N VAL A 186 -5.27 -61.20 54.09
CA VAL A 186 -5.77 -62.57 54.24
C VAL A 186 -4.73 -63.47 54.90
N VAL A 187 -3.46 -63.38 54.51
CA VAL A 187 -2.36 -64.14 55.13
C VAL A 187 -2.20 -63.77 56.60
N ALA A 188 -2.21 -62.47 56.93
CA ALA A 188 -2.12 -62.00 58.31
C ALA A 188 -3.32 -62.47 59.16
N ALA A 189 -4.53 -62.44 58.61
CA ALA A 189 -5.72 -62.97 59.27
C ALA A 189 -5.64 -64.49 59.49
N ALA A 190 -5.16 -65.24 58.50
CA ALA A 190 -4.96 -66.68 58.61
C ALA A 190 -3.89 -67.05 59.65
N GLU A 191 -2.81 -66.27 59.75
CA GLU A 191 -1.79 -66.45 60.78
C GLU A 191 -2.33 -66.18 62.19
N LYS A 192 -3.08 -65.08 62.37
CA LYS A 192 -3.80 -64.80 63.63
C LYS A 192 -4.74 -65.93 64.01
N LEU A 193 -5.49 -66.48 63.04
CA LEU A 193 -6.38 -67.62 63.26
C LEU A 193 -5.61 -68.88 63.65
N ARG A 194 -4.48 -69.18 62.99
CA ARG A 194 -3.61 -70.31 63.33
C ARG A 194 -3.06 -70.19 64.75
N ASN A 195 -2.56 -69.02 65.14
CA ASN A 195 -2.05 -68.77 66.49
C ASN A 195 -3.15 -68.93 67.54
N THR A 196 -4.36 -68.43 67.25
CA THR A 196 -5.53 -68.60 68.14
C THR A 196 -5.93 -70.07 68.26
N LYS A 197 -5.97 -70.82 67.16
CA LYS A 197 -6.22 -72.26 67.16
C LYS A 197 -5.20 -73.02 68.01
N GLN A 198 -3.91 -72.72 67.86
CA GLN A 198 -2.85 -73.36 68.65
C GLN A 198 -3.02 -73.05 70.14
N LYS A 199 -3.30 -71.80 70.50
CA LYS A 199 -3.57 -71.40 71.89
C LYS A 199 -4.78 -72.12 72.49
N ILE A 200 -5.88 -72.26 71.74
CA ILE A 200 -7.06 -73.01 72.18
C ILE A 200 -6.71 -74.49 72.37
N ASN A 201 -5.93 -75.07 71.45
CA ASN A 201 -5.54 -76.48 71.53
C ASN A 201 -4.65 -76.77 72.76
N CYS A 202 -3.66 -75.91 73.05
CA CYS A 202 -2.86 -76.03 74.28
C CYS A 202 -3.73 -75.97 75.53
N ARG A 203 -4.67 -75.02 75.61
CA ARG A 203 -5.62 -74.92 76.73
C ARG A 203 -6.52 -76.15 76.87
N LEU A 204 -6.97 -76.71 75.75
CA LEU A 204 -7.78 -77.92 75.74
C LEU A 204 -6.98 -79.12 76.28
N GLN A 205 -5.71 -79.23 75.88
CA GLN A 205 -4.80 -80.27 76.35
C GLN A 205 -4.51 -80.14 77.85
N GLU A 206 -4.28 -78.92 78.35
CA GLU A 206 -4.13 -78.65 79.80
C GLU A 206 -5.35 -79.12 80.59
N VAL A 207 -6.57 -78.80 80.14
CA VAL A 207 -7.81 -79.23 80.78
C VAL A 207 -7.98 -80.75 80.71
N SER A 208 -7.61 -81.41 79.60
CA SER A 208 -7.71 -82.87 79.49
C SER A 208 -6.70 -83.60 80.38
N THR A 209 -5.49 -83.04 80.57
CA THR A 209 -4.49 -83.58 81.50
C THR A 209 -4.84 -83.30 82.96
N GLY A 210 -5.42 -82.13 83.28
CA GLY A 210 -5.90 -81.81 84.63
C GLY A 210 -7.13 -82.64 85.03
N ALA A 211 -8.01 -82.96 84.09
CA ALA A 211 -9.10 -83.91 84.32
C ALA A 211 -8.59 -85.35 84.55
N SER A 212 -7.41 -85.69 84.01
CA SER A 212 -6.77 -86.99 84.26
C SER A 212 -6.01 -87.04 85.61
N SER A 213 -5.63 -85.89 86.19
CA SER A 213 -5.06 -85.82 87.54
C SER A 213 -6.10 -85.60 88.64
N ALA A 214 -7.32 -85.17 88.30
CA ALA A 214 -8.44 -84.97 89.25
C ALA A 214 -9.33 -86.23 89.45
N VAL A 215 -8.97 -87.36 88.83
CA VAL A 215 -9.61 -88.68 89.06
C VAL A 215 -8.75 -89.57 89.99
N GLY A 216 -7.69 -89.00 90.58
CA GLY A 216 -6.72 -89.71 91.42
C GLY A 216 -6.38 -89.03 92.74
N ASP A 217 -7.32 -88.28 93.33
CA ASP A 217 -7.34 -87.89 94.76
C ASP A 217 -8.79 -87.96 95.28
#